data_AF-A0A971PF98-F1
#
_entry.id   AF-A0A971PF98-F1
#
_cell.length_a   1.000
_cell.length_b   1.000
_cell.length_c   1.000
_cell.angle_alpha   90.00
_cell.angle_beta   90.00
_cell.angle_gamma   90.00
#
_symmetry.space_group_name_H-M   'P 1'
#
loop_
_entity.id
_entity.type
_entity.pdbx_description
1 polymer ?
#
loop_
_entity_poly.entity_id
_entity_poly.type
_entity_poly.pdbx_seq_one_letter_code
_entity_poly.pdbx_strand_id
1 'polypeptide(L)'
;MLNWLYIGLAALSGAAMAVEGSINAALGKIVGVMESTLLVHLIGTLIVLIIMIFAGGWASADKLGQVPWWAYLGGVLSVVIIYALVLSMPKVGVANATTAIIVAQISMAVLIDAFGLFGMKRHSFSYYDILGIVLLVIGARILLME
;
A
#
# COMPACT_ATOMS: atom_id res chain seq x y z
N MET A 1 -14.42 9.13 -18.21
CA MET A 1 -15.53 8.33 -17.65
C MET A 1 -14.94 7.38 -16.62
N LEU A 2 -15.55 7.29 -15.44
CA LEU A 2 -15.09 6.41 -14.36
C LEU A 2 -15.28 4.95 -14.80
N ASN A 3 -14.19 4.20 -14.93
CA ASN A 3 -14.28 2.79 -15.34
C ASN A 3 -14.38 1.92 -14.07
N TRP A 4 -15.60 1.50 -13.79
CA TRP A 4 -15.97 0.72 -12.60
C TRP A 4 -15.18 -0.59 -12.44
N LEU A 5 -14.64 -1.15 -13.54
CA LEU A 5 -13.78 -2.33 -13.47
C LEU A 5 -12.49 -2.03 -12.70
N TYR A 6 -11.83 -0.90 -12.97
CA TYR A 6 -10.59 -0.53 -12.27
C TYR A 6 -10.84 -0.15 -10.82
N ILE A 7 -12.02 0.40 -10.50
CA ILE A 7 -12.43 0.62 -9.10
C ILE A 7 -12.62 -0.72 -8.39
N GLY A 8 -13.26 -1.69 -9.03
CA GLY A 8 -13.41 -3.04 -8.47
C GLY A 8 -12.05 -3.69 -8.18
N LEU A 9 -11.08 -3.55 -9.09
CA LEU A 9 -9.71 -4.05 -8.88
C LEU A 9 -9.00 -3.33 -7.72
N ALA A 10 -9.16 -2.01 -7.62
CA ALA A 10 -8.60 -1.23 -6.50
C ALA A 10 -9.22 -1.64 -5.15
N ALA A 11 -10.54 -1.86 -5.12
CA ALA A 11 -11.23 -2.35 -3.92
C ALA A 11 -10.77 -3.76 -3.51
N LEU A 12 -10.59 -4.65 -4.49
CA LEU A 12 -10.05 -5.99 -4.25
C LEU A 12 -8.62 -5.92 -3.68
N SER A 13 -7.79 -5.01 -4.18
CA SER A 13 -6.45 -4.78 -3.64
C SER A 13 -6.49 -4.31 -2.19
N GLY A 14 -7.40 -3.38 -1.84
CA GLY A 14 -7.58 -2.94 -0.46
C GLY A 14 -8.03 -4.07 0.48
N ALA A 15 -8.96 -4.92 0.03
CA ALA A 15 -9.38 -6.09 0.80
C ALA A 15 -8.23 -7.10 0.99
N ALA A 16 -7.46 -7.37 -0.07
CA ALA A 16 -6.29 -8.23 0.00
C ALA A 16 -5.24 -7.69 0.98
N MET A 17 -5.01 -6.38 1.00
CA MET A 17 -4.05 -5.74 1.92
C MET A 17 -4.44 -5.93 3.40
N ALA A 18 -5.73 -5.90 3.74
CA ALA A 18 -6.18 -6.17 5.11
C ALA A 18 -5.94 -7.63 5.54
N VAL A 19 -6.18 -8.57 4.62
CA VAL A 19 -5.93 -10.00 4.85
C VAL A 19 -4.43 -10.28 4.96
N GLU A 20 -3.65 -9.77 4.00
CA GLU A 20 -2.19 -9.86 3.99
C GLU A 20 -1.62 -9.33 5.30
N GLY A 21 -2.09 -8.16 5.74
CA GLY A 21 -1.62 -7.58 6.98
C GLY A 21 -1.87 -8.47 8.20
N SER A 22 -3.06 -9.06 8.27
CA SER A 22 -3.43 -9.98 9.36
C SER A 22 -2.55 -11.23 9.38
N ILE A 23 -2.25 -11.80 8.21
CA ILE A 23 -1.38 -12.96 8.06
C ILE A 23 0.06 -12.62 8.44
N ASN A 24 0.58 -11.48 7.97
CA ASN A 24 1.95 -11.04 8.26
C ASN A 24 2.13 -10.73 9.75
N ALA A 25 1.11 -10.13 10.39
CA ALA A 25 1.09 -9.89 11.82
C ALA A 25 1.09 -11.20 12.63
N ALA A 26 0.35 -12.22 12.18
CA ALA A 26 0.36 -13.54 12.80
C ALA A 26 1.75 -14.21 12.67
N LEU A 27 2.37 -14.13 11.50
CA LEU A 27 3.75 -14.61 11.30
C LEU A 27 4.73 -13.87 12.21
N GLY A 28 4.63 -12.54 12.28
CA GLY A 28 5.51 -11.70 13.12
C GLY A 28 5.42 -11.97 14.61
N LYS A 29 4.26 -12.43 15.12
CA LYS A 29 4.13 -12.88 16.51
C LYS A 29 4.96 -14.12 16.83
N ILE A 30 5.23 -14.97 15.82
CA ILE A 30 5.93 -16.25 16.01
C ILE A 30 7.44 -16.08 15.79
N VAL A 31 7.82 -15.44 14.68
CA VAL A 31 9.23 -15.40 14.25
C VAL A 31 9.93 -14.06 14.51
N GLY A 32 9.19 -13.02 14.90
CA GLY A 32 9.69 -11.66 15.03
C GLY A 32 9.28 -10.75 13.86
N VAL A 33 9.24 -9.43 14.13
CA VAL A 33 8.73 -8.43 13.16
C VAL A 33 9.65 -8.33 11.94
N MET A 34 10.96 -8.31 12.16
CA MET A 34 11.94 -8.14 11.09
C MET A 34 12.08 -9.42 10.26
N GLU A 35 12.08 -10.57 10.92
CA GLU A 35 12.13 -11.91 10.33
C GLU A 35 10.88 -12.16 9.48
N SER A 36 9.69 -11.83 9.99
CA SER A 36 8.45 -11.90 9.22
C SER A 36 8.52 -11.01 7.98
N THR A 37 8.96 -9.75 8.15
CA THR A 37 9.09 -8.80 7.04
C THR A 37 10.03 -9.32 5.95
N LEU A 38 11.17 -9.91 6.34
CA LEU A 38 12.11 -10.53 5.39
C LEU A 38 11.47 -11.72 4.68
N LEU A 39 10.86 -12.66 5.43
CA LEU A 39 10.28 -13.88 4.88
C LEU A 39 9.18 -13.59 3.85
N VAL A 40 8.27 -12.65 4.14
CA VAL A 40 7.18 -12.31 3.21
C VAL A 40 7.70 -11.67 1.92
N HIS A 41 8.74 -10.84 2.01
CA HIS A 41 9.40 -10.27 0.82
C HIS A 41 10.14 -11.34 0.01
N LEU A 42 10.79 -12.30 0.66
CA LEU A 42 11.45 -13.43 -0.02
C LEU A 42 10.43 -14.31 -0.75
N ILE A 43 9.33 -14.66 -0.09
CA ILE A 43 8.25 -15.46 -0.69
C ILE A 43 7.62 -14.71 -1.86
N GLY A 44 7.29 -13.42 -1.68
CA GLY A 44 6.74 -12.57 -2.73
C GLY A 44 7.68 -12.47 -3.94
N THR A 45 8.97 -12.26 -3.69
CA THR A 45 10.01 -12.22 -4.74
C THR A 45 10.08 -13.55 -5.50
N LEU A 46 10.09 -14.68 -4.79
CA LEU A 46 10.13 -16.01 -5.40
C LEU A 46 8.91 -16.25 -6.30
N ILE A 47 7.70 -15.90 -5.82
CA ILE A 47 6.47 -16.05 -6.59
C ILE A 47 6.52 -15.20 -7.87
N VAL A 48 6.95 -13.93 -7.76
CA VAL A 48 7.08 -13.03 -8.92
C VAL A 48 8.11 -13.58 -9.92
N LEU A 49 9.25 -14.10 -9.47
CA LEU A 49 10.26 -14.72 -10.33
C LEU A 49 9.70 -15.93 -11.10
N ILE A 50 8.95 -16.81 -10.42
CA ILE A 50 8.29 -17.96 -11.04
C ILE A 50 7.33 -17.47 -12.13
N ILE A 51 6.47 -16.50 -11.83
CA ILE A 51 5.52 -15.93 -12.79
C ILE A 51 6.26 -15.35 -14.00
N MET A 52 7.36 -14.61 -13.79
CA MET A 52 8.14 -14.01 -14.88
C MET A 52 8.77 -15.06 -15.81
N ILE A 53 9.25 -16.19 -15.26
CA ILE A 53 9.80 -17.29 -16.05
C ILE A 53 8.73 -17.86 -17.01
N PHE A 54 7.50 -18.04 -16.53
CA PHE A 54 6.39 -18.57 -17.35
C PHE A 54 5.74 -17.52 -18.26
N ALA A 55 5.74 -16.26 -17.87
CA ALA A 55 5.21 -15.15 -18.65
C ALA A 55 6.17 -14.69 -19.77
N GLY A 56 7.40 -15.21 -19.82
CA GLY A 56 8.32 -15.08 -20.96
C GLY A 56 8.94 -13.70 -21.15
N GLY A 57 9.01 -12.87 -20.09
CA GLY A 57 9.45 -11.48 -20.25
C GLY A 57 10.27 -10.94 -19.08
N TRP A 58 11.52 -10.59 -19.37
CA TRP A 58 12.33 -9.68 -18.56
C TRP A 58 12.36 -8.32 -19.23
N ALA A 59 12.41 -7.24 -18.44
CA ALA A 59 12.66 -5.91 -19.01
C ALA A 59 14.07 -5.90 -19.64
N SER A 60 14.21 -5.32 -20.83
CA SER A 60 15.54 -5.09 -21.42
C SER A 60 16.35 -4.14 -20.55
N ALA A 61 17.68 -4.31 -20.54
CA ALA A 61 18.58 -3.45 -19.76
C ALA A 61 18.39 -1.95 -20.08
N ASP A 62 18.10 -1.62 -21.34
CA ASP A 62 17.82 -0.25 -21.79
C ASP A 62 16.57 0.34 -21.14
N LYS A 63 15.55 -0.47 -20.86
CA LYS A 63 14.34 -0.01 -20.17
C LYS A 63 14.60 0.23 -18.69
N LEU A 64 15.40 -0.62 -18.05
CA LEU A 64 15.81 -0.44 -16.66
C LEU A 64 16.64 0.84 -16.48
N GLY A 65 17.51 1.17 -17.44
CA GLY A 65 18.28 2.42 -17.42
C GLY A 65 17.46 3.70 -17.55
N GLN A 66 16.20 3.61 -18.00
CA GLN A 66 15.28 4.75 -18.12
C GLN A 66 14.43 4.98 -16.86
N VAL A 67 14.44 4.05 -15.91
CA VAL A 67 13.64 4.15 -14.70
C VAL A 67 14.24 5.21 -13.79
N PRO A 68 13.46 6.21 -13.33
CA PRO A 68 13.97 7.21 -12.42
C PRO A 68 14.32 6.58 -11.06
N TRP A 69 15.41 7.03 -10.45
CA TRP A 69 15.94 6.44 -9.21
C TRP A 69 14.91 6.35 -8.07
N TRP A 70 13.99 7.33 -7.99
CA TRP A 70 12.97 7.37 -6.95
C TRP A 70 11.91 6.26 -7.10
N ALA A 71 11.73 5.67 -8.29
CA ALA A 71 10.78 4.58 -8.48
C ALA A 71 11.19 3.31 -7.72
N TYR A 72 12.50 3.11 -7.52
CA TYR A 72 13.02 2.01 -6.72
C TYR A 72 12.77 2.18 -5.22
N LEU A 73 12.46 3.40 -4.74
CA LEU A 73 12.09 3.62 -3.34
C LEU A 73 10.79 2.91 -2.97
N GLY A 74 9.95 2.53 -3.94
CA GLY A 74 8.76 1.72 -3.68
C GLY A 74 9.09 0.41 -2.95
N GLY A 75 10.21 -0.23 -3.28
CA GLY A 75 10.67 -1.43 -2.57
C GLY A 75 11.08 -1.15 -1.12
N VAL A 76 11.76 -0.03 -0.88
CA VAL A 76 12.14 0.38 0.49
C VAL A 76 10.90 0.72 1.31
N LEU A 77 9.95 1.44 0.72
CA LEU A 77 8.68 1.79 1.37
C LEU A 77 7.85 0.53 1.69
N SER A 78 7.87 -0.49 0.84
CA SER A 78 7.21 -1.78 1.11
C SER A 78 7.70 -2.41 2.41
N VAL A 79 9.01 -2.42 2.64
CA VAL A 79 9.60 -2.94 3.89
C VAL A 79 9.11 -2.15 5.11
N VAL A 80 9.07 -0.81 5.01
CA VAL A 80 8.58 0.07 6.09
C VAL A 80 7.09 -0.16 6.35
N ILE A 81 6.28 -0.29 5.31
CA ILE A 81 4.83 -0.52 5.40
C ILE A 81 4.57 -1.84 6.12
N ILE A 82 5.20 -2.94 5.69
CA ILE A 82 5.00 -4.25 6.29
C ILE A 82 5.52 -4.28 7.73
N TYR A 83 6.69 -3.70 7.99
CA TYR A 83 7.22 -3.62 9.36
C TYR A 83 6.27 -2.89 10.31
N ALA A 84 5.81 -1.69 9.92
CA ALA A 84 4.90 -0.89 10.72
C ALA A 84 3.55 -1.60 10.94
N LEU A 85 3.05 -2.27 9.91
CA LEU A 85 1.83 -3.05 9.94
C LEU A 85 1.94 -4.24 10.93
N VAL A 86 3.01 -5.04 10.82
CA VAL A 86 3.23 -6.22 11.68
C VAL A 86 3.44 -5.81 13.14
N LEU A 87 4.08 -4.66 13.36
CA LEU A 87 4.30 -4.10 14.69
C LEU A 87 3.01 -3.56 15.34
N SER A 88 2.12 -2.96 14.54
CA SER A 88 0.94 -2.22 15.03
C SER A 88 -0.29 -3.10 15.22
N MET A 89 -0.61 -3.97 14.25
CA MET A 89 -1.84 -4.77 14.27
C MET A 89 -2.03 -5.61 15.55
N PRO A 90 -1.01 -6.27 16.11
CA PRO A 90 -1.13 -6.99 17.38
C PRO A 90 -1.49 -6.11 18.58
N LYS A 91 -1.18 -4.81 18.54
CA LYS A 91 -1.31 -3.87 19.66
C LYS A 91 -2.63 -3.12 19.65
N VAL A 92 -3.09 -2.70 18.47
CA VAL A 92 -4.29 -1.86 18.33
C VAL A 92 -5.46 -2.60 17.68
N GLY A 93 -5.26 -3.82 17.18
CA GLY A 93 -6.24 -4.58 16.42
C GLY A 93 -6.20 -4.28 14.92
N VAL A 94 -6.67 -5.23 14.10
CA VAL A 94 -6.63 -5.14 12.63
C VAL A 94 -7.48 -3.99 12.11
N ALA A 95 -8.69 -3.79 12.65
CA ALA A 95 -9.60 -2.72 12.23
C ALA A 95 -8.98 -1.34 12.48
N ASN A 96 -8.50 -1.08 13.69
CA ASN A 96 -7.91 0.22 14.05
C ASN A 96 -6.64 0.51 13.25
N ALA A 97 -5.75 -0.47 13.08
CA ALA A 97 -4.55 -0.31 12.25
C ALA A 97 -4.92 -0.01 10.79
N THR A 98 -5.86 -0.76 10.22
CA THR A 98 -6.29 -0.59 8.81
C THR A 98 -6.97 0.76 8.61
N THR A 99 -7.82 1.21 9.54
CA THR A 99 -8.43 2.54 9.51
C THR A 99 -7.38 3.63 9.47
N ALA A 100 -6.38 3.58 10.35
CA ALA A 100 -5.29 4.56 10.37
C ALA A 100 -4.48 4.56 9.05
N ILE A 101 -4.21 3.37 8.50
CA ILE A 101 -3.52 3.20 7.21
C ILE A 101 -4.32 3.84 6.08
N ILE A 102 -5.62 3.56 5.97
CA ILE A 102 -6.48 4.10 4.90
C ILE A 102 -6.54 5.63 4.95
N VAL A 103 -6.65 6.21 6.15
CA VAL A 103 -6.62 7.67 6.33
C VAL A 103 -5.33 8.28 5.80
N ALA A 104 -4.19 7.70 6.18
CA ALA A 104 -2.88 8.16 5.74
C ALA A 104 -2.68 7.98 4.23
N GLN A 105 -3.11 6.83 3.68
CA GLN A 105 -3.04 6.52 2.25
C GLN A 105 -3.83 7.53 1.42
N ILE A 106 -5.08 7.81 1.79
CA ILE A 106 -5.94 8.74 1.05
C ILE A 106 -5.42 10.16 1.17
N SER A 107 -5.01 10.59 2.37
CA SER A 107 -4.43 11.91 2.58
C SER A 107 -3.17 12.12 1.72
N MET A 108 -2.29 11.12 1.68
CA MET A 108 -1.07 11.18 0.87
C MET A 108 -1.36 11.09 -0.63
N ALA A 109 -2.30 10.25 -1.07
CA ALA A 109 -2.70 10.15 -2.48
C ALA A 109 -3.22 11.49 -3.01
N VAL A 110 -4.04 12.17 -2.20
CA VAL A 110 -4.57 13.49 -2.52
C VAL A 110 -3.44 14.53 -2.65
N LEU A 111 -2.41 14.49 -1.79
CA LEU A 111 -1.23 15.35 -1.94
C LEU A 111 -0.42 15.02 -3.21
N ILE A 112 -0.20 13.74 -3.50
CA ILE A 112 0.50 13.28 -4.71
C ILE A 112 -0.20 13.82 -5.96
N ASP A 113 -1.52 13.71 -6.03
CA ASP A 113 -2.33 14.18 -7.15
C ASP A 113 -2.35 15.72 -7.25
N ALA A 114 -2.43 16.42 -6.11
CA ALA A 114 -2.44 17.88 -6.07
C ALA A 114 -1.15 18.52 -6.57
N PHE A 115 -0.01 17.88 -6.29
CA PHE A 115 1.31 18.34 -6.68
C PHE A 115 1.80 17.69 -7.99
N GLY A 116 1.11 16.66 -8.51
CA GLY A 116 1.55 15.92 -9.69
C GLY A 116 2.88 15.19 -9.46
N LEU A 117 3.10 14.67 -8.24
CA LEU A 117 4.34 14.00 -7.89
C LEU A 117 4.52 12.71 -8.71
N PHE A 118 5.76 12.24 -8.84
CA PHE A 118 6.07 10.95 -9.48
C PHE A 118 5.62 10.82 -10.95
N GLY A 119 5.50 11.93 -11.67
CA GLY A 119 5.06 11.95 -13.06
C GLY A 119 3.55 11.78 -13.24
N MET A 120 2.78 11.85 -12.15
CA MET A 120 1.33 11.79 -12.18
C MET A 120 0.74 13.09 -12.74
N LYS A 121 -0.42 12.99 -13.40
CA LYS A 121 -1.15 14.16 -13.88
C LYS A 121 -1.63 14.97 -12.68
N ARG A 122 -1.25 16.25 -12.63
CA ARG A 122 -1.72 17.17 -11.61
C ARG A 122 -3.23 17.33 -11.70
N HIS A 123 -3.93 16.98 -10.63
CA HIS A 123 -5.36 17.20 -10.49
C HIS A 123 -5.63 18.50 -9.75
N SER A 124 -6.65 19.25 -10.21
CA SER A 124 -7.07 20.47 -9.53
C SER A 124 -7.76 20.12 -8.22
N PHE A 125 -7.21 20.60 -7.12
CA PHE A 125 -7.81 20.44 -5.79
C PHE A 125 -9.15 21.16 -5.72
N SER A 126 -10.22 20.42 -5.46
CA SER A 126 -11.55 20.97 -5.24
C SER A 126 -11.85 21.08 -3.75
N TYR A 127 -12.73 22.02 -3.37
CA TYR A 127 -13.26 22.09 -2.00
C TYR A 127 -13.95 20.77 -1.57
N TYR A 128 -14.46 19.99 -2.53
CA TYR A 128 -15.05 18.68 -2.27
C TYR A 128 -14.02 17.64 -1.83
N ASP A 129 -12.76 17.74 -2.27
CA ASP A 129 -11.69 16.80 -1.86
C ASP A 129 -11.32 17.01 -0.38
N ILE A 130 -11.26 18.28 0.05
CA ILE A 130 -11.07 18.66 1.46
C ILE A 130 -12.21 18.12 2.31
N LEU A 131 -13.46 18.34 1.87
CA LEU A 131 -14.62 17.84 2.58
C LEU A 131 -14.59 16.30 2.70
N GLY A 132 -14.23 15.61 1.62
CA GLY A 132 -14.07 14.15 1.62
C GLY A 132 -13.02 13.67 2.63
N ILE A 133 -11.84 14.31 2.68
CA ILE A 133 -10.80 13.99 3.66
C ILE A 133 -11.29 14.24 5.09
N VAL A 134 -11.96 15.38 5.35
CA VAL A 134 -12.49 15.70 6.68
C VAL A 134 -13.50 14.66 7.13
N LEU A 135 -14.45 14.28 6.27
CA LEU A 135 -15.43 13.25 6.57
C LEU A 135 -14.76 11.89 6.83
N LEU A 136 -13.72 11.56 6.07
CA LEU A 136 -12.97 10.33 6.26
C LEU A 136 -12.23 10.31 7.60
N VAL A 137 -11.62 11.42 8.01
CA VAL A 137 -10.96 11.55 9.32
C VAL A 137 -11.99 11.44 10.45
N ILE A 138 -13.17 12.04 10.31
CA ILE A 138 -14.26 11.92 11.29
C ILE A 138 -14.72 10.46 11.40
N GLY A 139 -14.97 9.80 10.28
CA GLY A 139 -15.36 8.39 10.25
C GLY A 139 -14.29 7.49 10.88
N ALA A 140 -13.02 7.74 10.57
CA ALA A 140 -11.90 7.04 11.17
C ALA A 140 -11.82 7.25 12.68
N ARG A 141 -12.00 8.47 13.17
CA ARG A 141 -12.04 8.76 14.61
C ARG A 141 -13.14 7.95 15.31
N ILE A 142 -14.33 7.87 14.72
CA ILE A 142 -15.44 7.09 15.27
C ILE A 142 -15.06 5.61 15.38
N LEU A 143 -14.47 5.03 14.32
CA LEU A 143 -14.01 3.64 14.33
C LEU A 143 -12.89 3.37 15.34
N LEU A 144 -12.01 4.35 15.58
CA LEU A 144 -10.87 4.24 16.50
C LEU A 144 -11.24 4.48 17.98
N MET A 145 -12.49 4.89 18.29
CA MET A 145 -12.94 5.19 19.65
C MET A 145 -13.47 3.96 20.41
N GLU A 146 -13.48 2.78 19.78
CA GLU A 146 -13.73 1.48 20.42
C GLU A 146 -12.42 0.83 20.92
#